data_AF-W7J3N0-F1
#
_entry.id   AF-W7J3N0-F1
#
_cell.length_a   1.000
_cell.length_b   1.000
_cell.length_c   1.000
_cell.angle_alpha   90.00
_cell.angle_beta   90.00
_cell.angle_gamma   90.00
#
_symmetry.space_group_name_H-M   'P 1'
#
loop_
_entity.id
_entity.type
_entity.pdbx_description
1 polymer ?
#
loop_
_entity_poly.entity_id
_entity_poly.type
_entity_poly.pdbx_seq_one_letter_code
_entity_poly.pdbx_strand_id
1 'polypeptide(L)'
;MSVTTPPRQGRTPPPGQPPRPGGPGGPGGGPGRPGGPGGPGGPGGPGGPGGPGGPGGPGGPGGPGGPGGPSGPGGPGGPARPPGQPAEPEQPRARVAARRRTKGASLGSLPVSNLVVLEVGAAIGLVLLAIDLTMVYVAIGIAAVALVVAFLRWRGRWFTQWIGLTTRYTFRSHSRTTKPVDPVTMEEQLAAAEEATAVTGPDDARVALLRLAVPDLVVAHGADHERRPLGLAWHEGTWTAVLLVDPAPALVSAVGSTPSLPLGALAPCLEDRGVVLDAIQVIWHCYPGSVALPPNSPALASYLEVLGPLPAAARRTTWVAVRLDPRRCPAAVRERGGGVVGAHRALIGALSRVRNALESRGVPTRPLDPDELLRAGISSAELTGVAGSTDRVGLRERWTGVTAAGIGHASYAITGWPQGKMATSLNALTGVRALSATVAMSISPGTDDDQVGLRGLVRVSARNPDELSLADERLTAISDRLGITLTPLRGLQVAGLAATLPLGGRA
;
A
#
# COMPACT_ATOMS: atom_id res chain seq x y z
N MET A 1 52.77 42.84 49.85
CA MET A 1 52.92 44.28 50.12
C MET A 1 51.74 45.01 49.50
N SER A 2 51.19 45.94 50.27
CA SER A 2 49.94 46.67 50.10
C SER A 2 49.81 47.43 48.78
N VAL A 3 48.60 47.47 48.23
CA VAL A 3 48.18 48.46 47.23
C VAL A 3 47.39 49.55 47.96
N THR A 4 47.79 50.80 47.79
CA THR A 4 47.18 51.97 48.45
C THR A 4 46.73 53.01 47.42
N THR A 5 45.44 53.39 47.53
CA THR A 5 44.79 54.71 47.20
C THR A 5 44.68 55.18 45.73
N PRO A 6 43.79 56.14 45.36
CA PRO A 6 42.91 57.03 46.19
C PRO A 6 41.42 57.18 45.73
N PRO A 7 40.61 58.04 46.40
CA PRO A 7 39.14 57.96 46.41
C PRO A 7 38.37 59.12 45.72
N ARG A 8 37.04 58.88 45.61
CA ARG A 8 35.85 59.76 45.68
C ARG A 8 35.72 60.99 44.78
N GLN A 9 34.59 61.06 44.06
CA GLN A 9 33.66 62.21 44.14
C GLN A 9 32.20 61.74 44.08
N GLY A 10 31.36 62.34 44.93
CA GLY A 10 29.93 62.03 45.06
C GLY A 10 29.03 63.05 44.38
N ARG A 11 27.77 62.67 44.18
CA ARG A 11 26.63 63.58 43.97
C ARG A 11 25.41 63.03 44.73
N THR A 12 24.77 63.93 45.47
CA THR A 12 23.58 63.74 46.29
C THR A 12 22.28 63.86 45.46
N PRO A 13 21.16 63.19 45.85
CA PRO A 13 19.87 63.25 45.16
C PRO A 13 18.86 64.24 45.82
N PRO A 14 17.77 64.62 45.11
CA PRO A 14 16.68 65.47 45.65
C PRO A 14 15.58 64.69 46.43
N PRO A 15 14.66 65.37 47.17
CA PRO A 15 13.97 64.81 48.35
C PRO A 15 12.44 64.51 48.24
N GLY A 16 11.97 63.56 49.08
CA GLY A 16 10.69 63.53 49.86
C GLY A 16 9.38 63.02 49.22
N GLN A 17 8.94 61.76 49.43
CA GLN A 17 8.00 61.20 50.46
C GLN A 17 6.52 61.02 49.96
N PRO A 18 5.66 60.10 50.49
CA PRO A 18 5.80 59.24 51.69
C PRO A 18 5.51 57.72 51.47
N PRO A 19 5.85 56.84 52.44
CA PRO A 19 5.48 55.41 52.42
C PRO A 19 4.34 55.08 53.40
N ARG A 20 3.54 54.04 53.09
CA ARG A 20 2.66 53.28 54.00
C ARG A 20 2.44 51.86 53.43
N PRO A 21 1.98 50.87 54.21
CA PRO A 21 2.47 50.41 55.52
C PRO A 21 2.84 48.90 55.50
N GLY A 22 3.65 48.47 56.48
CA GLY A 22 4.15 47.09 56.60
C GLY A 22 3.14 46.10 57.17
N GLY A 23 3.18 44.88 56.62
CA GLY A 23 2.53 43.68 57.17
C GLY A 23 3.49 42.87 58.09
N PRO A 24 2.93 42.01 58.96
CA PRO A 24 3.50 41.71 60.28
C PRO A 24 4.66 40.70 60.26
N GLY A 25 5.55 40.88 61.23
CA GLY A 25 6.76 40.08 61.46
C GLY A 25 6.48 38.63 61.86
N GLY A 26 7.27 37.72 61.30
CA GLY A 26 7.27 36.32 61.66
C GLY A 26 7.88 36.09 63.05
N PRO A 27 7.33 35.17 63.86
CA PRO A 27 7.87 34.84 65.17
C PRO A 27 9.20 34.08 65.04
N GLY A 28 10.17 34.52 65.84
CA GLY A 28 11.49 33.91 65.96
C GLY A 28 11.52 32.64 66.82
N GLY A 29 12.70 32.02 66.85
CA GLY A 29 13.05 30.98 67.81
C GLY A 29 12.68 29.57 67.35
N GLY A 30 13.51 28.98 66.47
CA GLY A 30 13.44 27.55 66.16
C GLY A 30 13.86 26.70 67.36
N PRO A 31 13.07 25.68 67.76
CA PRO A 31 13.53 24.66 68.69
C PRO A 31 14.59 23.76 68.03
N GLY A 32 15.56 23.31 68.83
CA GLY A 32 16.67 22.44 68.41
C GLY A 32 16.20 21.15 67.74
N ARG A 33 16.95 20.72 66.72
CA ARG A 33 16.67 19.52 65.92
C ARG A 33 16.61 18.27 66.83
N PRO A 34 15.52 17.50 66.82
CA PRO A 34 15.52 16.14 67.36
C PRO A 34 16.48 15.27 66.55
N GLY A 35 17.23 14.39 67.24
CA GLY A 35 18.06 13.37 66.59
C GLY A 35 17.21 12.51 65.66
N GLY A 36 17.69 12.30 64.43
CA GLY A 36 16.97 11.52 63.43
C GLY A 36 16.75 10.06 63.89
N PRO A 37 15.62 9.43 63.54
CA PRO A 37 15.39 8.03 63.81
C PRO A 37 16.46 7.17 63.10
N GLY A 38 16.92 6.11 63.77
CA GLY A 38 17.81 5.11 63.18
C GLY A 38 17.19 4.51 61.93
N GLY A 39 17.99 4.40 60.86
CA GLY A 39 17.51 3.88 59.59
C GLY A 39 16.98 2.44 59.71
N PRO A 40 15.95 2.07 58.94
CA PRO A 40 15.47 0.69 58.92
C PRO A 40 16.57 -0.27 58.45
N GLY A 41 16.66 -1.44 59.07
CA GLY A 41 17.54 -2.52 58.64
C GLY A 41 17.28 -2.87 57.18
N GLY A 42 18.35 -3.06 56.39
CA GLY A 42 18.24 -3.39 54.97
C GLY A 42 17.41 -4.67 54.74
N PRO A 43 16.66 -4.76 53.63
CA PRO A 43 15.92 -5.97 53.31
C PRO A 43 16.86 -7.16 53.14
N GLY A 44 16.47 -8.32 53.68
CA GLY A 44 17.17 -9.59 53.45
C GLY A 44 17.26 -9.88 51.95
N GLY A 45 18.42 -10.34 51.50
CA GLY A 45 18.64 -10.67 50.09
C GLY A 45 17.62 -11.71 49.58
N PRO A 46 17.25 -11.66 48.29
CA PRO A 46 16.33 -12.65 47.73
C PRO A 46 16.93 -14.05 47.84
N GLY A 47 16.09 -15.03 48.22
CA GLY A 47 16.46 -16.43 48.19
C GLY A 47 16.90 -16.83 46.78
N GLY A 48 17.96 -17.63 46.67
CA GLY A 48 18.46 -18.11 45.38
C GLY A 48 17.37 -18.85 44.59
N PRO A 49 17.40 -18.81 43.25
CA PRO A 49 16.44 -19.53 42.44
C PRO A 49 16.50 -21.04 42.73
N GLY A 50 15.34 -21.68 42.85
CA GLY A 50 15.25 -23.14 42.93
C GLY A 50 15.90 -23.77 41.70
N GLY A 51 16.69 -24.82 41.92
CA GLY A 51 17.34 -25.56 40.83
C GLY A 51 16.32 -26.07 39.81
N PRO A 52 16.70 -26.20 38.53
CA PRO A 52 15.79 -26.72 37.50
C PRO A 52 15.34 -28.13 37.87
N GLY A 53 14.03 -28.40 37.71
CA GLY A 53 13.49 -29.75 37.81
C GLY A 53 14.17 -30.68 36.81
N GLY A 54 14.53 -31.88 37.25
CA GLY A 54 15.15 -32.89 36.38
C GLY A 54 14.26 -33.21 35.18
N PRO A 55 14.85 -33.65 34.04
CA PRO A 55 14.08 -34.01 32.86
C PRO A 55 13.10 -35.15 33.19
N GLY A 56 11.85 -35.00 32.75
CA GLY A 56 10.86 -36.07 32.81
C GLY A 56 11.36 -37.29 32.03
N GLY A 57 11.21 -38.48 32.62
CA GLY A 57 11.59 -39.73 31.97
C GLY A 57 10.83 -39.94 30.65
N PRO A 58 11.40 -40.68 29.69
CA PRO A 58 10.74 -40.96 28.42
C PRO A 58 9.42 -41.69 28.65
N GLY A 59 8.36 -41.24 27.97
CA GLY A 59 7.07 -41.92 27.96
C GLY A 59 7.21 -43.34 27.42
N GLY A 60 6.59 -44.31 28.10
CA GLY A 60 6.58 -45.70 27.65
C GLY A 60 5.93 -45.86 26.26
N PRO A 61 6.27 -46.93 25.51
CA PRO A 61 5.70 -47.16 24.19
C PRO A 61 4.17 -47.30 24.27
N GLY A 62 3.47 -46.62 23.35
CA GLY A 62 2.02 -46.73 23.21
C GLY A 62 1.62 -48.15 22.83
N GLY A 63 0.60 -48.68 23.50
CA GLY A 63 0.05 -50.00 23.19
C GLY A 63 -0.50 -50.09 21.76
N PRO A 64 -0.58 -51.29 21.17
CA PRO A 64 -1.09 -51.47 19.82
C PRO A 64 -2.55 -51.02 19.72
N GLY A 65 -2.88 -50.31 18.63
CA GLY A 65 -4.23 -49.87 18.33
C GLY A 65 -5.17 -51.06 18.11
N GLY A 66 -6.35 -51.03 18.73
CA GLY A 66 -7.40 -52.02 18.52
C GLY A 66 -7.91 -52.04 17.07
N PRO A 67 -8.47 -53.18 16.61
CA PRO A 67 -8.97 -53.31 15.25
C PRO A 67 -10.12 -52.34 14.97
N GLY A 68 -10.11 -51.72 13.78
CA GLY A 68 -11.14 -50.80 13.33
C GLY A 68 -12.51 -51.49 13.21
N GLY A 69 -13.55 -50.84 13.75
CA GLY A 69 -14.93 -51.29 13.61
C GLY A 69 -15.42 -51.24 12.16
N PRO A 70 -16.43 -52.06 11.80
CA PRO A 70 -16.94 -52.13 10.44
C PRO A 70 -17.61 -50.82 9.99
N SER A 71 -17.45 -50.49 8.71
CA SER A 71 -18.07 -49.34 8.07
C SER A 71 -19.60 -49.44 8.11
N GLY A 72 -20.27 -48.39 8.57
CA GLY A 72 -21.74 -48.30 8.54
C GLY A 72 -22.29 -48.24 7.11
N PRO A 73 -23.55 -48.65 6.88
CA PRO A 73 -24.16 -48.66 5.56
C PRO A 73 -24.33 -47.24 5.01
N GLY A 74 -24.13 -47.07 3.69
CA GLY A 74 -24.30 -45.81 2.98
C GLY A 74 -25.75 -45.31 3.02
N GLY A 75 -25.92 -44.02 3.32
CA GLY A 75 -27.24 -43.38 3.33
C GLY A 75 -27.86 -43.30 1.93
N PRO A 76 -29.20 -43.17 1.83
CA PRO A 76 -29.91 -43.14 0.56
C PRO A 76 -29.59 -41.85 -0.24
N GLY A 77 -29.45 -42.01 -1.56
CA GLY A 77 -29.24 -40.90 -2.50
C GLY A 77 -30.45 -39.97 -2.56
N GLY A 78 -30.19 -38.65 -2.61
CA GLY A 78 -31.23 -37.63 -2.75
C GLY A 78 -32.01 -37.73 -4.07
N PRO A 79 -33.24 -37.18 -4.13
CA PRO A 79 -34.12 -37.34 -5.28
C PRO A 79 -33.61 -36.61 -6.54
N ALA A 80 -33.79 -37.25 -7.69
CA ALA A 80 -33.46 -36.71 -9.00
C ALA A 80 -34.36 -35.52 -9.38
N ARG A 81 -33.76 -34.52 -10.05
CA ARG A 81 -34.45 -33.31 -10.54
C ARG A 81 -35.49 -33.68 -11.61
N PRO A 82 -36.73 -33.16 -11.55
CA PRO A 82 -37.76 -33.45 -12.55
C PRO A 82 -37.43 -32.81 -13.91
N PRO A 83 -37.72 -33.48 -15.04
CA PRO A 83 -37.48 -32.96 -16.38
C PRO A 83 -38.52 -31.89 -16.73
N GLY A 84 -38.08 -30.68 -17.12
CA GLY A 84 -38.99 -29.65 -17.66
C GLY A 84 -38.73 -28.20 -17.30
N GLN A 85 -37.67 -27.85 -16.55
CA GLN A 85 -37.31 -26.44 -16.37
C GLN A 85 -36.51 -25.93 -17.60
N PRO A 86 -36.91 -24.82 -18.23
CA PRO A 86 -36.10 -24.15 -19.23
C PRO A 86 -34.75 -23.79 -18.63
N ALA A 87 -33.67 -24.00 -19.38
CA ALA A 87 -32.35 -23.56 -18.98
C ALA A 87 -32.40 -22.04 -18.71
N GLU A 88 -32.05 -21.65 -17.49
CA GLU A 88 -31.78 -20.26 -17.13
C GLU A 88 -30.76 -19.72 -18.14
N PRO A 89 -31.01 -18.57 -18.81
CA PRO A 89 -30.11 -18.09 -19.84
C PRO A 89 -28.73 -17.88 -19.23
N GLU A 90 -27.73 -18.63 -19.70
CA GLU A 90 -26.33 -18.42 -19.33
C GLU A 90 -25.99 -16.97 -19.65
N GLN A 91 -25.83 -16.14 -18.62
CA GLN A 91 -25.35 -14.78 -18.77
C GLN A 91 -24.04 -14.82 -19.58
N PRO A 92 -23.91 -14.03 -20.65
CA PRO A 92 -22.71 -14.05 -21.48
C PRO A 92 -21.49 -13.80 -20.58
N ARG A 93 -20.61 -14.80 -20.50
CA ARG A 93 -19.35 -14.67 -19.77
C ARG A 93 -18.54 -13.58 -20.46
N ALA A 94 -18.44 -12.40 -19.83
CA ALA A 94 -17.56 -11.34 -20.28
C ALA A 94 -16.18 -11.95 -20.60
N ARG A 95 -15.77 -11.86 -21.87
CA ARG A 95 -14.49 -12.42 -22.30
C ARG A 95 -13.42 -11.48 -21.79
N VAL A 96 -12.66 -11.92 -20.79
CA VAL A 96 -11.53 -11.15 -20.27
C VAL A 96 -10.37 -11.25 -21.28
N ALA A 97 -10.27 -10.33 -22.25
CA ALA A 97 -9.05 -10.20 -23.04
C ALA A 97 -8.07 -9.22 -22.36
N ALA A 98 -6.99 -9.77 -21.82
CA ALA A 98 -5.91 -8.98 -21.26
C ALA A 98 -5.10 -8.30 -22.38
N ARG A 99 -5.52 -7.11 -22.83
CA ARG A 99 -4.71 -6.26 -23.72
C ARG A 99 -3.81 -5.32 -22.93
N ARG A 100 -2.54 -5.25 -23.33
CA ARG A 100 -1.54 -4.32 -22.79
C ARG A 100 -1.87 -2.89 -23.24
N ARG A 101 -2.62 -2.13 -22.43
CA ARG A 101 -2.83 -0.70 -22.69
C ARG A 101 -1.55 0.08 -22.35
N THR A 102 -0.85 0.59 -23.36
CA THR A 102 0.30 1.49 -23.16
C THR A 102 -0.17 2.79 -22.51
N LYS A 103 0.45 3.24 -21.41
CA LYS A 103 0.21 4.58 -20.87
C LYS A 103 0.73 5.61 -21.89
N GLY A 104 -0.13 6.53 -22.32
CA GLY A 104 0.16 7.58 -23.30
C GLY A 104 -0.76 7.52 -24.53
N ALA A 105 -0.85 8.62 -25.27
CA ALA A 105 -1.53 8.61 -26.56
C ALA A 105 -0.76 7.68 -27.50
N SER A 106 -1.45 6.69 -28.08
CA SER A 106 -0.90 5.77 -29.07
C SER A 106 -1.86 5.69 -30.24
N LEU A 107 -1.34 5.80 -31.46
CA LEU A 107 -2.10 5.57 -32.67
C LEU A 107 -1.85 4.12 -33.09
N GLY A 108 -2.83 3.25 -32.87
CA GLY A 108 -2.67 1.81 -33.05
C GLY A 108 -1.60 1.22 -32.12
N SER A 109 -0.59 0.54 -32.68
CA SER A 109 0.52 -0.08 -31.95
C SER A 109 1.70 0.86 -31.67
N LEU A 110 1.71 2.07 -32.24
CA LEU A 110 2.82 3.01 -32.14
C LEU A 110 2.52 4.13 -31.12
N PRO A 111 3.45 4.43 -30.20
CA PRO A 111 3.35 5.60 -29.34
C PRO A 111 3.35 6.89 -30.17
N VAL A 112 2.56 7.89 -29.76
CA VAL A 112 2.55 9.21 -30.41
C VAL A 112 3.95 9.86 -30.40
N SER A 113 4.77 9.61 -29.38
CA SER A 113 6.16 10.08 -29.35
C SER A 113 7.00 9.59 -30.53
N ASN A 114 6.74 8.38 -31.04
CA ASN A 114 7.44 7.86 -32.22
C ASN A 114 6.97 8.58 -33.48
N LEU A 115 5.67 8.86 -33.59
CA LEU A 115 5.11 9.62 -34.70
C LEU A 115 5.70 11.04 -34.75
N VAL A 116 5.77 11.72 -33.61
CA VAL A 116 6.37 13.05 -33.50
C VAL A 116 7.86 13.03 -33.90
N VAL A 117 8.63 12.01 -33.51
CA VAL A 117 10.04 11.89 -33.94
C VAL A 117 10.15 11.73 -35.46
N LEU A 118 9.26 10.94 -36.07
CA LEU A 118 9.21 10.78 -37.53
C LEU A 118 8.81 12.09 -38.23
N GLU A 119 7.79 12.78 -37.74
CA GLU A 119 7.33 14.07 -38.28
C GLU A 119 8.42 15.13 -38.20
N VAL A 120 9.08 15.27 -37.05
CA VAL A 120 10.17 16.23 -36.85
C VAL A 120 11.37 15.88 -37.73
N GLY A 121 11.74 14.60 -37.83
CA GLY A 121 12.83 14.16 -38.71
C GLY A 121 12.56 14.47 -40.19
N ALA A 122 11.33 14.19 -40.65
CA ALA A 122 10.91 14.51 -42.01
C ALA A 122 10.84 16.01 -42.27
N ALA A 123 10.31 16.79 -41.33
CA ALA A 123 10.24 18.25 -41.43
C ALA A 123 11.64 18.87 -41.53
N ILE A 124 12.59 18.45 -40.68
CA ILE A 124 13.98 18.92 -40.75
C ILE A 124 14.62 18.54 -42.10
N GLY A 125 14.41 17.31 -42.56
CA GLY A 125 14.90 16.87 -43.88
C GLY A 125 14.36 17.71 -45.02
N LEU A 126 13.06 18.01 -45.03
CA LEU A 126 12.42 18.85 -46.05
C LEU A 126 12.90 20.31 -45.98
N VAL A 127 13.08 20.86 -44.78
CA VAL A 127 13.63 22.22 -44.61
C VAL A 127 15.05 22.31 -45.16
N LEU A 128 15.91 21.31 -44.91
CA LEU A 128 17.26 21.29 -45.47
C LEU A 128 17.25 21.24 -47.00
N LEU A 129 16.39 20.40 -47.59
CA LEU A 129 16.22 20.33 -49.04
C LEU A 129 15.68 21.63 -49.65
N ALA A 130 14.84 22.36 -48.91
CA ALA A 130 14.31 23.65 -49.33
C ALA A 130 15.37 24.76 -49.27
N ILE A 131 16.35 24.65 -48.37
CA ILE A 131 17.47 25.59 -48.27
C ILE A 131 18.50 25.30 -49.38
N ASP A 132 18.91 24.04 -49.54
CA ASP A 132 19.93 23.65 -50.51
C ASP A 132 19.80 22.17 -50.92
N LEU A 133 19.62 21.93 -52.23
CA LEU A 133 19.49 20.59 -52.80
C LEU A 133 20.79 19.77 -52.74
N THR A 134 21.95 20.39 -52.52
CA THR A 134 23.20 19.64 -52.31
C THR A 134 23.21 18.89 -50.98
N MET A 135 22.36 19.29 -50.02
CA MET A 135 22.24 18.65 -48.70
C MET A 135 21.38 17.38 -48.70
N VAL A 136 21.03 16.82 -49.87
CA VAL A 136 20.20 15.60 -49.98
C VAL A 136 20.70 14.46 -49.10
N TYR A 137 22.01 14.19 -49.08
CA TYR A 137 22.56 13.11 -48.26
C TYR A 137 22.41 13.37 -46.75
N VAL A 138 22.50 14.63 -46.33
CA VAL A 138 22.29 15.03 -44.92
C VAL A 138 20.82 14.89 -44.55
N ALA A 139 19.91 15.33 -45.41
CA ALA A 139 18.47 15.18 -45.21
C ALA A 139 18.04 13.71 -45.12
N ILE A 140 18.56 12.86 -46.02
CA ILE A 140 18.36 11.40 -45.97
C ILE A 140 18.93 10.83 -44.67
N GLY A 141 20.13 11.27 -44.26
CA GLY A 141 20.76 10.86 -43.00
C GLY A 141 19.88 11.17 -41.78
N ILE A 142 19.33 12.38 -41.69
CA ILE A 142 18.45 12.80 -40.58
C ILE A 142 17.16 11.99 -40.58
N ALA A 143 16.52 11.80 -41.74
CA ALA A 143 15.31 10.98 -41.86
C ALA A 143 15.58 9.51 -41.45
N ALA A 144 16.71 8.95 -41.87
CA ALA A 144 17.14 7.61 -41.49
C ALA A 144 17.39 7.49 -39.99
N VAL A 145 18.07 8.47 -39.37
CA VAL A 145 18.27 8.51 -37.91
C VAL A 145 16.94 8.61 -37.18
N ALA A 146 16.03 9.48 -37.62
CA ALA A 146 14.70 9.61 -37.01
C ALA A 146 13.91 8.29 -37.09
N LEU A 147 13.99 7.59 -38.22
CA LEU A 147 13.40 6.27 -38.40
C LEU A 147 14.01 5.24 -37.45
N VAL A 148 15.33 5.18 -37.34
CA VAL A 148 16.02 4.29 -36.39
C VAL A 148 15.58 4.60 -34.96
N VAL A 149 15.61 5.86 -34.53
CA VAL A 149 15.23 6.29 -33.18
C VAL A 149 13.76 5.96 -32.87
N ALA A 150 12.86 6.15 -33.82
CA ALA A 150 11.44 5.85 -33.66
C ALA A 150 11.18 4.35 -33.50
N PHE A 151 11.88 3.49 -34.25
CA PHE A 151 11.65 2.05 -34.24
C PHE A 151 12.58 1.25 -33.32
N LEU A 152 13.62 1.88 -32.75
CA LEU A 152 14.53 1.22 -31.83
C LEU A 152 13.79 0.75 -30.56
N ARG A 153 13.85 -0.55 -30.30
CA ARG A 153 13.34 -1.16 -29.06
C ARG A 153 14.48 -1.39 -28.09
N TRP A 154 14.38 -0.80 -26.90
CA TRP A 154 15.39 -0.92 -25.85
C TRP A 154 14.74 -1.46 -24.57
N ARG A 155 15.22 -2.62 -24.07
CA ARG A 155 14.75 -3.26 -22.83
C ARG A 155 13.21 -3.40 -22.73
N GLY A 156 12.56 -3.80 -23.81
CA GLY A 156 11.11 -4.03 -23.85
C GLY A 156 10.24 -2.77 -23.95
N ARG A 157 10.83 -1.58 -24.14
CA ARG A 157 10.14 -0.31 -24.41
C ARG A 157 10.65 0.33 -25.70
N TRP A 158 9.87 1.24 -26.27
CA TRP A 158 10.33 2.09 -27.37
C TRP A 158 11.39 3.06 -26.86
N PHE A 159 12.43 3.32 -27.64
CA PHE A 159 13.55 4.17 -27.22
C PHE A 159 13.11 5.58 -26.82
N THR A 160 12.14 6.17 -27.54
CA THR A 160 11.53 7.48 -27.19
C THR A 160 10.88 7.48 -25.80
N GLN A 161 10.20 6.38 -25.44
CA GLN A 161 9.60 6.22 -24.12
C GLN A 161 10.66 6.03 -23.04
N TRP A 162 11.75 5.34 -23.35
CA TRP A 162 12.88 5.16 -22.44
C TRP A 162 13.59 6.49 -22.17
N ILE A 163 13.84 7.31 -23.19
CA ILE A 163 14.38 8.67 -23.02
C ILE A 163 13.42 9.48 -22.15
N GLY A 164 12.15 9.60 -22.53
CA GLY A 164 11.19 10.41 -21.78
C GLY A 164 11.05 9.99 -20.31
N LEU A 165 11.10 8.68 -20.04
CA LEU A 165 11.12 8.17 -18.67
C LEU A 165 12.40 8.55 -17.93
N THR A 166 13.56 8.35 -18.56
CA THR A 166 14.88 8.64 -17.97
C THR A 166 15.00 10.13 -17.69
N THR A 167 14.64 11.00 -18.65
CA THR A 167 14.61 12.45 -18.48
C THR A 167 13.71 12.86 -17.30
N ARG A 168 12.45 12.40 -17.26
CA ARG A 168 11.53 12.70 -16.14
C ARG A 168 12.04 12.18 -14.80
N TYR A 169 12.72 11.03 -14.81
CA TYR A 169 13.35 10.49 -13.62
C TYR A 169 14.50 11.40 -13.18
N THR A 170 15.45 11.71 -14.04
CA THR A 170 16.62 12.53 -13.71
C THR A 170 16.26 13.94 -13.22
N PHE A 171 15.19 14.53 -13.75
CA PHE A 171 14.78 15.90 -13.40
C PHE A 171 13.78 16.00 -12.24
N ARG A 172 13.34 14.90 -11.62
CA ARG A 172 12.42 14.95 -10.47
C ARG A 172 13.14 14.77 -9.14
N SER A 173 12.51 15.23 -8.05
CA SER A 173 13.00 14.91 -6.71
C SER A 173 12.83 13.41 -6.42
N HIS A 174 13.91 12.78 -5.96
CA HIS A 174 13.93 11.36 -5.60
C HIS A 174 13.73 11.12 -4.11
N SER A 175 13.78 12.18 -3.29
CA SER A 175 13.62 12.11 -1.85
C SER A 175 12.41 12.90 -1.41
N ARG A 176 11.64 12.32 -0.50
CA ARG A 176 10.53 12.96 0.22
C ARG A 176 10.73 12.71 1.71
N THR A 177 10.29 13.65 2.53
CA THR A 177 10.34 13.52 3.98
C THR A 177 9.04 13.99 4.57
N THR A 178 8.57 13.35 5.63
CA THR A 178 7.46 13.88 6.41
C THR A 178 7.88 15.16 7.12
N LYS A 179 6.89 16.02 7.37
CA LYS A 179 7.01 17.04 8.40
C LYS A 179 6.77 16.35 9.75
N PRO A 180 7.62 16.55 10.76
CA PRO A 180 7.29 16.17 12.13
C PRO A 180 5.92 16.76 12.49
N VAL A 181 5.06 15.95 13.08
CA VAL A 181 3.82 16.47 13.66
C VAL A 181 4.16 16.95 15.06
N ASP A 182 3.83 18.20 15.35
CA ASP A 182 4.02 18.76 16.69
C ASP A 182 3.19 17.96 17.71
N PRO A 183 3.70 17.73 18.93
CA PRO A 183 2.97 16.97 19.94
C PRO A 183 1.66 17.70 20.28
N VAL A 184 0.54 17.11 19.87
CA VAL A 184 -0.80 17.63 20.13
C VAL A 184 -1.06 17.57 21.63
N THR A 185 -1.45 18.69 22.23
CA THR A 185 -1.80 18.74 23.65
C THR A 185 -3.12 18.01 23.91
N MET A 186 -3.34 17.55 25.15
CA MET A 186 -4.59 16.87 25.53
C MET A 186 -5.82 17.76 25.25
N GLU A 187 -5.68 19.07 25.44
CA GLU A 187 -6.74 20.06 25.16
C GLU A 187 -7.09 20.14 23.67
N GLU A 188 -6.08 20.13 22.79
CA GLU A 188 -6.29 20.09 21.32
C GLU A 188 -6.85 18.76 20.84
N GLN A 189 -6.51 17.63 21.49
CA GLN A 189 -7.08 16.32 21.19
C GLN A 189 -8.56 16.24 21.56
N LEU A 190 -8.97 16.80 22.70
CA LEU A 190 -10.38 16.89 23.08
C LEU A 190 -11.13 17.86 22.14
N ALA A 191 -10.55 19.01 21.79
CA ALA A 191 -11.15 19.95 20.85
C ALA A 191 -11.33 19.36 19.44
N ALA A 192 -10.34 18.62 18.93
CA ALA A 192 -10.43 17.91 17.64
C ALA A 192 -11.39 16.70 17.67
N ALA A 193 -11.61 16.10 18.83
CA ALA A 193 -12.62 15.05 19.00
C ALA A 193 -14.05 15.61 19.03
N GLU A 194 -14.24 16.84 19.51
CA GLU A 194 -15.52 17.57 19.46
C GLU A 194 -15.81 18.13 18.06
N GLU A 195 -14.80 18.61 17.34
CA GLU A 195 -14.89 18.96 15.93
C GLU A 195 -14.72 17.71 15.05
N ALA A 196 -15.78 16.93 14.90
CA ALA A 196 -15.85 15.82 13.94
C ALA A 196 -15.62 16.35 12.50
N THR A 197 -14.35 16.49 12.12
CA THR A 197 -13.94 16.99 10.81
C THR A 197 -14.31 15.94 9.77
N ALA A 198 -15.11 16.34 8.78
CA ALA A 198 -15.56 15.46 7.70
C ALA A 198 -14.42 14.91 6.81
N VAL A 199 -13.17 15.35 7.04
CA VAL A 199 -12.00 15.05 6.24
C VAL A 199 -10.75 15.00 7.12
N THR A 200 -10.03 13.87 7.09
CA THR A 200 -8.67 13.75 7.62
C THR A 200 -7.67 14.24 6.57
N GLY A 201 -7.02 15.35 6.90
CA GLY A 201 -6.12 16.08 6.02
C GLY A 201 -4.62 15.78 6.24
N PRO A 202 -3.75 16.64 5.69
CA PRO A 202 -2.30 16.54 5.78
C PRO A 202 -1.70 16.53 7.18
N ASP A 203 -2.42 17.14 8.12
CA ASP A 203 -1.93 17.43 9.46
C ASP A 203 -2.04 16.19 10.38
N ASP A 204 -2.85 15.19 10.00
CA ASP A 204 -2.84 13.88 10.65
C ASP A 204 -1.52 13.15 10.31
N ALA A 205 -0.81 12.70 11.35
CA ALA A 205 0.48 12.01 11.21
C ALA A 205 0.42 10.79 10.26
N ARG A 206 -0.69 10.06 10.25
CA ARG A 206 -0.89 8.88 9.40
C ARG A 206 -1.02 9.28 7.94
N VAL A 207 -1.79 10.33 7.66
CA VAL A 207 -1.90 10.89 6.30
C VAL A 207 -0.54 11.45 5.86
N ALA A 208 0.14 12.22 6.71
CA ALA A 208 1.47 12.76 6.43
C ALA A 208 2.48 11.68 6.04
N LEU A 209 2.48 10.54 6.76
CA LEU A 209 3.29 9.37 6.43
C LEU A 209 2.93 8.76 5.08
N LEU A 210 1.64 8.53 4.82
CA LEU A 210 1.17 7.95 3.56
C LEU A 210 1.41 8.87 2.36
N ARG A 211 1.45 10.18 2.58
CA ARG A 211 1.79 11.18 1.55
C ARG A 211 3.23 11.10 1.04
N LEU A 212 4.10 10.33 1.71
CA LEU A 212 5.39 9.94 1.12
C LEU A 212 5.19 9.18 -0.19
N ALA A 213 4.25 8.23 -0.23
CA ALA A 213 3.93 7.44 -1.42
C ALA A 213 2.81 8.08 -2.27
N VAL A 214 1.81 8.69 -1.63
CA VAL A 214 0.57 9.21 -2.25
C VAL A 214 0.43 10.72 -1.99
N PRO A 215 1.09 11.61 -2.75
CA PRO A 215 1.37 12.99 -2.35
C PRO A 215 0.17 13.90 -2.10
N ASP A 216 -0.98 13.62 -2.69
CA ASP A 216 -2.24 14.37 -2.60
C ASP A 216 -3.31 13.61 -1.81
N LEU A 217 -2.91 12.60 -1.03
CA LEU A 217 -3.82 11.82 -0.20
C LEU A 217 -4.59 12.71 0.77
N VAL A 218 -5.90 12.54 0.74
CA VAL A 218 -6.87 13.06 1.71
C VAL A 218 -7.89 11.96 1.98
N VAL A 219 -8.34 11.80 3.22
CA VAL A 219 -9.36 10.81 3.57
C VAL A 219 -10.63 11.51 4.02
N ALA A 220 -11.68 11.46 3.20
CA ALA A 220 -13.00 11.96 3.57
C ALA A 220 -13.78 10.91 4.37
N HIS A 221 -14.61 11.39 5.29
CA HIS A 221 -15.45 10.57 6.15
C HIS A 221 -16.84 10.51 5.53
N GLY A 222 -17.26 9.30 5.16
CA GLY A 222 -18.59 9.01 4.67
C GLY A 222 -19.32 8.05 5.60
N ALA A 223 -20.57 7.77 5.26
CA ALA A 223 -21.33 6.69 5.86
C ALA A 223 -21.94 5.82 4.76
N ASP A 224 -21.98 4.52 4.96
CA ASP A 224 -22.67 3.60 4.07
C ASP A 224 -24.21 3.70 4.21
N HIS A 225 -24.94 2.89 3.45
CA HIS A 225 -26.42 2.86 3.52
C HIS A 225 -26.96 2.42 4.89
N GLU A 226 -26.14 1.73 5.68
CA GLU A 226 -26.46 1.26 7.04
C GLU A 226 -25.96 2.25 8.11
N ARG A 227 -25.53 3.46 7.70
CA ARG A 227 -24.96 4.51 8.56
C ARG A 227 -23.68 4.11 9.28
N ARG A 228 -22.96 3.10 8.78
CA ARG A 228 -21.64 2.72 9.29
C ARG A 228 -20.57 3.66 8.71
N PRO A 229 -19.56 4.04 9.50
CA PRO A 229 -18.50 4.93 9.02
C PRO A 229 -17.73 4.28 7.86
N LEU A 230 -17.39 5.09 6.86
CA LEU A 230 -16.70 4.67 5.65
C LEU A 230 -15.59 5.67 5.31
N GLY A 231 -14.37 5.18 5.12
CA GLY A 231 -13.25 5.97 4.62
C GLY A 231 -13.27 6.10 3.09
N LEU A 232 -13.10 7.33 2.59
CA LEU A 232 -12.99 7.63 1.16
C LEU A 232 -11.64 8.30 0.88
N ALA A 233 -10.71 7.61 0.24
CA ALA A 233 -9.41 8.16 -0.12
C ALA A 233 -9.47 8.94 -1.45
N TRP A 234 -8.90 10.14 -1.47
CA TRP A 234 -8.67 10.93 -2.67
C TRP A 234 -7.22 10.79 -3.15
N HIS A 235 -7.05 10.52 -4.44
CA HIS A 235 -5.74 10.54 -5.10
C HIS A 235 -5.88 10.73 -6.61
N GLU A 236 -5.09 11.62 -7.20
CA GLU A 236 -5.02 11.91 -8.64
C GLU A 236 -6.39 12.18 -9.30
N GLY A 237 -7.27 12.90 -8.61
CA GLY A 237 -8.60 13.23 -9.13
C GLY A 237 -9.64 12.12 -9.00
N THR A 238 -9.34 11.05 -8.27
CA THR A 238 -10.21 9.89 -8.09
C THR A 238 -10.52 9.63 -6.63
N TRP A 239 -11.76 9.20 -6.36
CA TRP A 239 -12.19 8.73 -5.05
C TRP A 239 -12.08 7.21 -4.97
N THR A 240 -11.61 6.69 -3.85
CA THR A 240 -11.44 5.26 -3.61
C THR A 240 -12.07 4.86 -2.29
N ALA A 241 -12.90 3.82 -2.33
CA ALA A 241 -13.43 3.15 -1.15
C ALA A 241 -12.96 1.70 -1.11
N VAL A 242 -12.77 1.13 0.07
CA VAL A 242 -12.13 -0.18 0.21
C VAL A 242 -13.00 -1.12 1.01
N LEU A 243 -13.16 -2.34 0.50
CA LEU A 243 -13.69 -3.48 1.24
C LEU A 243 -12.53 -4.34 1.76
N LEU A 244 -12.60 -4.74 3.01
CA LEU A 244 -11.81 -5.83 3.57
C LEU A 244 -12.57 -7.14 3.34
N VAL A 245 -11.87 -8.15 2.79
CA VAL A 245 -12.40 -9.51 2.78
C VAL A 245 -12.14 -10.14 4.13
N ASP A 246 -13.19 -10.61 4.80
CA ASP A 246 -13.05 -11.22 6.10
C ASP A 246 -12.26 -12.54 5.97
N PRO A 247 -11.20 -12.74 6.77
CA PRO A 247 -10.45 -13.98 6.71
C PRO A 247 -11.36 -15.13 7.14
N ALA A 248 -11.38 -16.22 6.38
CA ALA A 248 -11.95 -17.46 6.87
C ALA A 248 -11.25 -17.83 8.19
N PRO A 249 -11.96 -18.38 9.21
CA PRO A 249 -11.47 -18.55 10.58
C PRO A 249 -10.25 -19.48 10.77
N ALA A 250 -9.61 -19.94 9.69
CA ALA A 250 -8.34 -20.64 9.77
C ALA A 250 -7.22 -19.66 10.19
N LEU A 251 -6.74 -19.79 11.43
CA LEU A 251 -5.66 -19.02 12.05
C LEU A 251 -4.36 -18.99 11.21
N VAL A 252 -4.17 -19.96 10.31
CA VAL A 252 -3.02 -20.09 9.41
C VAL A 252 -3.46 -20.75 8.10
N SER A 253 -3.11 -20.17 6.95
CA SER A 253 -3.31 -20.80 5.63
C SER A 253 -1.97 -20.91 4.90
N ALA A 254 -1.77 -22.02 4.18
CA ALA A 254 -0.63 -22.20 3.29
C ALA A 254 -0.70 -21.17 2.14
N VAL A 255 0.44 -20.59 1.75
CA VAL A 255 0.46 -19.73 0.56
C VAL A 255 -0.02 -20.52 -0.66
N GLY A 256 -1.03 -19.99 -1.35
CA GLY A 256 -1.64 -20.61 -2.54
C GLY A 256 -2.97 -21.31 -2.30
N SER A 257 -3.34 -21.64 -1.06
CA SER A 257 -4.56 -22.42 -0.75
C SER A 257 -5.86 -21.61 -0.73
N THR A 258 -5.77 -20.27 -0.74
CA THR A 258 -6.93 -19.38 -0.67
C THR A 258 -7.52 -19.16 -2.07
N PRO A 259 -8.84 -19.35 -2.27
CA PRO A 259 -9.46 -19.19 -3.58
C PRO A 259 -9.24 -17.78 -4.11
N SER A 260 -8.87 -17.67 -5.38
CA SER A 260 -8.78 -16.40 -6.08
C SER A 260 -10.15 -15.74 -6.15
N LEU A 261 -10.21 -14.45 -5.83
CA LEU A 261 -11.45 -13.67 -5.95
C LEU A 261 -12.03 -13.79 -7.38
N PRO A 262 -13.35 -13.97 -7.53
CA PRO A 262 -13.99 -14.14 -8.82
C PRO A 262 -14.01 -12.81 -9.59
N LEU A 263 -12.90 -12.43 -10.23
CA LEU A 263 -12.79 -11.17 -10.98
C LEU A 263 -13.89 -11.03 -12.05
N GLY A 264 -14.34 -12.13 -12.64
CA GLY A 264 -15.46 -12.14 -13.60
C GLY A 264 -16.79 -11.71 -12.98
N ALA A 265 -17.02 -11.94 -11.68
CA ALA A 265 -18.23 -11.46 -11.00
C ALA A 265 -18.21 -9.95 -10.75
N LEU A 266 -17.03 -9.33 -10.79
CA LEU A 266 -16.84 -7.89 -10.58
C LEU A 266 -16.95 -7.08 -11.88
N ALA A 267 -16.81 -7.73 -13.04
CA ALA A 267 -16.85 -7.06 -14.34
C ALA A 267 -18.16 -6.28 -14.57
N PRO A 268 -19.37 -6.82 -14.28
CA PRO A 268 -20.62 -6.07 -14.41
C PRO A 268 -20.72 -4.85 -13.48
N CYS A 269 -19.94 -4.81 -12.40
CA CYS A 269 -19.94 -3.66 -11.48
C CYS A 269 -19.16 -2.46 -12.01
N LEU A 270 -18.34 -2.63 -13.06
CA LEU A 270 -17.54 -1.56 -13.64
C LEU A 270 -18.40 -0.46 -14.27
N GLU A 271 -19.53 -0.84 -14.86
CA GLU A 271 -20.48 0.08 -15.49
C GLU A 271 -21.89 -0.32 -15.08
N ASP A 272 -22.51 0.46 -14.18
CA ASP A 272 -23.87 0.19 -13.74
C ASP A 272 -24.61 1.48 -13.34
N ARG A 273 -25.89 1.58 -13.70
CA ARG A 273 -26.79 2.70 -13.40
C ARG A 273 -26.17 4.09 -13.68
N GLY A 274 -25.54 4.22 -14.85
CA GLY A 274 -24.88 5.46 -15.31
C GLY A 274 -23.58 5.81 -14.59
N VAL A 275 -23.13 4.99 -13.63
CA VAL A 275 -21.84 5.14 -12.96
C VAL A 275 -20.82 4.24 -13.66
N VAL A 276 -19.73 4.85 -14.12
CA VAL A 276 -18.61 4.18 -14.79
C VAL A 276 -17.39 4.30 -13.89
N LEU A 277 -16.93 3.18 -13.32
CA LEU A 277 -15.79 3.13 -12.42
C LEU A 277 -14.46 3.32 -13.18
N ASP A 278 -13.46 3.94 -12.53
CA ASP A 278 -12.09 3.98 -13.05
C ASP A 278 -11.49 2.57 -13.04
N ALA A 279 -11.62 1.88 -11.91
CA ALA A 279 -11.16 0.52 -11.74
C ALA A 279 -11.77 -0.15 -10.50
N ILE A 280 -11.80 -1.47 -10.51
CA ILE A 280 -11.90 -2.29 -9.30
C ILE A 280 -10.57 -3.01 -9.14
N GLN A 281 -9.93 -2.86 -7.98
CA GLN A 281 -8.63 -3.43 -7.70
C GLN A 281 -8.71 -4.39 -6.52
N VAL A 282 -8.24 -5.61 -6.72
CA VAL A 282 -8.06 -6.62 -5.69
C VAL A 282 -6.60 -6.63 -5.28
N ILE A 283 -6.33 -6.41 -4.00
CA ILE A 283 -4.99 -6.34 -3.44
C ILE A 283 -4.83 -7.48 -2.43
N TRP A 284 -3.85 -8.33 -2.65
CA TRP A 284 -3.43 -9.37 -1.73
C TRP A 284 -2.11 -8.97 -1.12
N HIS A 285 -2.09 -8.84 0.20
CA HIS A 285 -0.90 -8.47 0.93
C HIS A 285 -0.58 -9.57 1.93
N CYS A 286 0.58 -10.19 1.76
CA CYS A 286 0.97 -11.38 2.50
C CYS A 286 2.23 -11.11 3.31
N TYR A 287 2.15 -11.39 4.61
CA TYR A 287 3.29 -11.52 5.49
C TYR A 287 3.61 -13.00 5.67
N PRO A 288 4.80 -13.47 5.25
CA PRO A 288 5.21 -14.82 5.59
C PRO A 288 5.38 -14.95 7.11
N GLY A 289 5.11 -16.12 7.67
CA GLY A 289 5.14 -16.38 9.12
C GLY A 289 6.49 -16.11 9.78
N SER A 290 7.57 -16.06 8.98
CA SER A 290 8.91 -15.64 9.38
C SER A 290 9.02 -14.18 9.80
N VAL A 291 8.02 -13.33 9.52
CA VAL A 291 8.11 -11.88 9.73
C VAL A 291 8.21 -11.49 11.21
N ALA A 292 7.57 -12.26 12.10
CA ALA A 292 7.62 -12.00 13.55
C ALA A 292 9.02 -12.20 14.16
N LEU A 293 9.95 -12.80 13.42
CA LEU A 293 11.28 -13.14 13.90
C LEU A 293 12.32 -12.13 13.38
N PRO A 294 13.30 -11.73 14.21
CA PRO A 294 14.45 -10.93 13.76
C PRO A 294 15.25 -11.66 12.67
N PRO A 295 15.90 -10.95 11.72
CA PRO A 295 16.58 -11.56 10.57
C PRO A 295 17.70 -12.52 10.95
N ASN A 296 18.35 -12.27 12.09
CA ASN A 296 19.49 -13.08 12.58
C ASN A 296 19.08 -14.01 13.73
N SER A 297 17.78 -14.26 13.93
CA SER A 297 17.34 -15.10 15.05
C SER A 297 17.55 -16.59 14.75
N PRO A 298 18.08 -17.38 15.70
CA PRO A 298 18.17 -18.83 15.55
C PRO A 298 16.80 -19.49 15.30
N ALA A 299 15.74 -18.92 15.90
CA ALA A 299 14.37 -19.36 15.67
C ALA A 299 13.93 -19.20 14.20
N LEU A 300 14.35 -18.12 13.51
CA LEU A 300 14.10 -17.95 12.09
C LEU A 300 14.87 -18.99 11.27
N ALA A 301 16.13 -19.26 11.62
CA ALA A 301 16.93 -20.28 10.94
C ALA A 301 16.30 -21.67 11.07
N SER A 302 15.92 -22.10 12.29
CA SER A 302 15.24 -23.37 12.53
C SER A 302 13.86 -23.42 11.85
N TYR A 303 13.10 -22.33 11.86
CA TYR A 303 11.83 -22.26 11.12
C TYR A 303 12.05 -22.47 9.62
N LEU A 304 13.07 -21.83 9.04
CA LEU A 304 13.38 -21.95 7.61
C LEU A 304 13.93 -23.33 7.24
N GLU A 305 14.69 -23.97 8.12
CA GLU A 305 15.19 -25.34 7.97
C GLU A 305 14.02 -26.34 7.94
N VAL A 306 13.10 -26.24 8.91
CA VAL A 306 11.91 -27.09 8.99
C VAL A 306 10.94 -26.84 7.84
N LEU A 307 10.78 -25.58 7.42
CA LEU A 307 9.89 -25.23 6.32
C LEU A 307 10.40 -25.80 4.98
N GLY A 308 11.72 -25.84 4.77
CA GLY A 308 12.31 -26.39 3.55
C GLY A 308 11.74 -25.76 2.27
N PRO A 309 11.22 -26.55 1.31
CA PRO A 309 10.59 -26.06 0.08
C PRO A 309 9.08 -25.74 0.21
N LEU A 310 8.47 -26.00 1.37
CA LEU A 310 7.02 -25.86 1.55
C LEU A 310 6.58 -24.38 1.64
N PRO A 311 5.35 -24.05 1.21
CA PRO A 311 4.81 -22.71 1.36
C PRO A 311 4.64 -22.36 2.85
N ALA A 312 5.26 -21.27 3.29
CA ALA A 312 5.14 -20.77 4.65
C ALA A 312 3.68 -20.52 5.04
N ALA A 313 3.36 -20.76 6.31
CA ALA A 313 2.21 -20.13 6.96
C ALA A 313 2.27 -18.63 6.70
N ALA A 314 1.26 -18.02 6.09
CA ALA A 314 1.26 -16.59 5.79
C ALA A 314 -0.01 -15.92 6.31
N ARG A 315 0.15 -14.77 6.94
CA ARG A 315 -0.97 -13.88 7.23
C ARG A 315 -1.26 -13.11 5.95
N ARG A 316 -2.40 -13.41 5.32
CA ARG A 316 -2.87 -12.74 4.12
C ARG A 316 -4.02 -11.81 4.46
N THR A 317 -3.86 -10.55 4.08
CA THR A 317 -4.96 -9.58 4.07
C THR A 317 -5.38 -9.36 2.62
N THR A 318 -6.69 -9.32 2.37
CA THR A 318 -7.23 -9.08 1.04
C THR A 318 -8.14 -7.86 1.06
N TRP A 319 -7.83 -6.90 0.20
CA TRP A 319 -8.63 -5.69 0.02
C TRP A 319 -9.21 -5.64 -1.39
N VAL A 320 -10.41 -5.06 -1.51
CA VAL A 320 -11.03 -4.73 -2.79
C VAL A 320 -11.26 -3.22 -2.81
N ALA A 321 -10.42 -2.50 -3.54
CA ALA A 321 -10.49 -1.05 -3.71
C ALA A 321 -11.33 -0.71 -4.95
N VAL A 322 -12.40 0.05 -4.76
CA VAL A 322 -13.31 0.53 -5.79
C VAL A 322 -12.99 1.98 -6.07
N ARG A 323 -12.61 2.29 -7.32
CA ARG A 323 -12.13 3.62 -7.73
C ARG A 323 -13.12 4.29 -8.68
N LEU A 324 -13.49 5.53 -8.37
CA LEU A 324 -14.37 6.37 -9.18
C LEU A 324 -13.63 7.63 -9.63
N ASP A 325 -13.63 7.90 -10.93
CA ASP A 325 -13.30 9.22 -11.48
C ASP A 325 -14.62 9.97 -11.76
N PRO A 326 -14.96 11.02 -11.00
CA PRO A 326 -16.20 11.77 -11.18
C PRO A 326 -16.38 12.33 -12.60
N ARG A 327 -15.28 12.56 -13.33
CA ARG A 327 -15.30 13.09 -14.70
C ARG A 327 -15.82 12.09 -15.73
N ARG A 328 -15.79 10.79 -15.42
CA ARG A 328 -16.29 9.73 -16.33
C ARG A 328 -17.81 9.59 -16.30
N CYS A 329 -18.47 10.01 -15.23
CA CYS A 329 -19.92 9.90 -15.07
C CYS A 329 -20.56 11.19 -14.51
N PRO A 330 -20.42 12.34 -15.21
CA PRO A 330 -20.86 13.64 -14.69
C PRO A 330 -22.39 13.71 -14.51
N ALA A 331 -23.17 13.04 -15.37
CA ALA A 331 -24.62 12.98 -15.23
C ALA A 331 -25.04 12.26 -13.93
N ALA A 332 -24.48 11.08 -13.68
CA ALA A 332 -24.75 10.31 -12.47
C ALA A 332 -24.35 11.04 -11.19
N VAL A 333 -23.23 11.78 -11.21
CA VAL A 333 -22.81 12.63 -10.07
C VAL A 333 -23.81 13.77 -9.84
N ARG A 334 -24.28 14.41 -10.91
CA ARG A 334 -25.25 15.52 -10.83
C ARG A 334 -26.60 15.08 -10.26
N GLU A 335 -27.14 13.96 -10.73
CA GLU A 335 -28.39 13.37 -10.23
C GLU A 335 -28.32 13.03 -8.73
N ARG A 336 -27.12 12.80 -8.20
CA ARG A 336 -26.87 12.46 -6.79
C ARG A 336 -26.53 13.67 -5.91
N GLY A 337 -26.79 14.88 -6.40
CA GLY A 337 -26.56 16.14 -5.67
C GLY A 337 -25.34 16.93 -6.13
N GLY A 338 -24.60 16.44 -7.13
CA GLY A 338 -23.46 17.16 -7.72
C GLY A 338 -22.23 17.26 -6.82
N GLY A 339 -21.15 17.80 -7.40
CA GLY A 339 -19.88 18.05 -6.71
C GLY A 339 -19.31 16.81 -6.01
N VAL A 340 -18.65 17.04 -4.86
CA VAL A 340 -18.02 15.99 -4.04
C VAL A 340 -19.06 15.06 -3.41
N VAL A 341 -20.18 15.60 -2.91
CA VAL A 341 -21.24 14.81 -2.26
C VAL A 341 -21.89 13.82 -3.23
N GLY A 342 -22.18 14.25 -4.47
CA GLY A 342 -22.69 13.37 -5.52
C GLY A 342 -21.69 12.29 -5.91
N ALA A 343 -20.40 12.61 -5.95
CA ALA A 343 -19.33 11.64 -6.21
C ALA A 343 -19.23 10.59 -5.07
N HIS A 344 -19.28 11.02 -3.81
CA HIS A 344 -19.30 10.12 -2.66
C HIS A 344 -20.49 9.17 -2.71
N ARG A 345 -21.71 9.69 -2.94
CA ARG A 345 -22.92 8.86 -3.07
C ARG A 345 -22.84 7.88 -4.23
N ALA A 346 -22.29 8.29 -5.37
CA ALA A 346 -22.06 7.40 -6.52
C ALA A 346 -21.09 6.26 -6.17
N LEU A 347 -19.99 6.59 -5.49
CA LEU A 347 -18.99 5.62 -5.05
C LEU A 347 -19.53 4.66 -3.98
N ILE A 348 -20.24 5.16 -2.96
CA ILE A 348 -20.88 4.34 -1.92
C ILE A 348 -21.88 3.35 -2.56
N GLY A 349 -22.69 3.84 -3.51
CA GLY A 349 -23.59 2.99 -4.30
C GLY A 349 -22.86 1.90 -5.07
N ALA A 350 -21.73 2.22 -5.71
CA ALA A 350 -20.93 1.24 -6.44
C ALA A 350 -20.23 0.23 -5.50
N LEU A 351 -19.73 0.69 -4.36
CA LEU A 351 -19.11 -0.14 -3.33
C LEU A 351 -20.09 -1.20 -2.81
N SER A 352 -21.35 -0.82 -2.52
CA SER A 352 -22.39 -1.76 -2.11
C SER A 352 -22.68 -2.81 -3.18
N ARG A 353 -22.63 -2.47 -4.47
CA ARG A 353 -22.82 -3.45 -5.56
C ARG A 353 -21.66 -4.43 -5.65
N VAL A 354 -20.43 -3.94 -5.53
CA VAL A 354 -19.23 -4.80 -5.50
C VAL A 354 -19.28 -5.75 -4.31
N ARG A 355 -19.66 -5.24 -3.13
CA ARG A 355 -19.90 -6.08 -1.93
C ARG A 355 -20.92 -7.17 -2.22
N ASN A 356 -22.10 -6.83 -2.71
CA ASN A 356 -23.16 -7.79 -3.01
C ASN A 356 -22.73 -8.84 -4.06
N ALA A 357 -21.97 -8.42 -5.07
CA ALA A 357 -21.42 -9.33 -6.08
C ALA A 357 -20.46 -10.35 -5.46
N LEU A 358 -19.64 -9.94 -4.49
CA LEU A 358 -18.74 -10.83 -3.75
C LEU A 358 -19.49 -11.75 -2.77
N GLU A 359 -20.45 -11.21 -2.02
CA GLU A 359 -21.29 -11.96 -1.09
C GLU A 359 -22.10 -13.05 -1.80
N SER A 360 -22.62 -12.75 -3.01
CA SER A 360 -23.32 -13.74 -3.86
C SER A 360 -22.45 -14.94 -4.26
N ARG A 361 -21.12 -14.80 -4.15
CA ARG A 361 -20.12 -15.85 -4.41
C ARG A 361 -19.52 -16.42 -3.11
N GLY A 362 -20.15 -16.15 -1.97
CA GLY A 362 -19.72 -16.66 -0.66
C GLY A 362 -18.46 -15.99 -0.13
N VAL A 363 -18.13 -14.78 -0.58
CA VAL A 363 -16.99 -14.01 -0.09
C VAL A 363 -17.50 -12.90 0.83
N PRO A 364 -17.45 -13.08 2.16
CA PRO A 364 -17.86 -12.04 3.10
C PRO A 364 -16.88 -10.87 3.05
N THR A 365 -17.41 -9.66 2.98
CA THR A 365 -16.60 -8.45 2.95
C THR A 365 -17.28 -7.33 3.74
N ARG A 366 -16.46 -6.42 4.26
CA ARG A 366 -16.94 -5.23 4.98
C ARG A 366 -16.21 -3.97 4.49
N PRO A 367 -16.88 -2.81 4.44
CA PRO A 367 -16.20 -1.54 4.20
C PRO A 367 -15.20 -1.22 5.31
N LEU A 368 -14.13 -0.48 4.96
CA LEU A 368 -13.20 0.10 5.92
C LEU A 368 -13.66 1.49 6.34
N ASP A 369 -13.64 1.75 7.64
CA ASP A 369 -13.79 3.10 8.18
C ASP A 369 -12.53 3.95 7.89
N PRO A 370 -12.55 5.28 8.17
CA PRO A 370 -11.39 6.14 7.91
C PRO A 370 -10.09 5.69 8.61
N ASP A 371 -10.16 5.24 9.86
CA ASP A 371 -8.99 4.84 10.65
C ASP A 371 -8.43 3.48 10.18
N GLU A 372 -9.31 2.54 9.86
CA GLU A 372 -8.95 1.26 9.28
C GLU A 372 -8.36 1.41 7.88
N LEU A 373 -8.86 2.35 7.07
CA LEU A 373 -8.31 2.66 5.76
C LEU A 373 -6.87 3.19 5.87
N LEU A 374 -6.63 4.13 6.81
CA LEU A 374 -5.28 4.65 7.09
C LEU A 374 -4.36 3.54 7.60
N ARG A 375 -4.85 2.67 8.50
CA ARG A 375 -4.11 1.52 9.02
C ARG A 375 -3.77 0.50 7.93
N ALA A 376 -4.68 0.25 7.00
CA ALA A 376 -4.45 -0.61 5.83
C ALA A 376 -3.39 -0.01 4.91
N GLY A 377 -3.42 1.32 4.71
CA GLY A 377 -2.37 2.06 4.01
C GLY A 377 -1.00 1.90 4.68
N ILE A 378 -0.92 2.17 5.98
CA ILE A 378 0.35 2.14 6.74
C ILE A 378 0.95 0.73 6.77
N SER A 379 0.13 -0.28 7.04
CA SER A 379 0.59 -1.67 7.07
C SER A 379 1.08 -2.11 5.71
N SER A 380 0.29 -1.91 4.64
CA SER A 380 0.72 -2.29 3.30
C SER A 380 1.98 -1.53 2.83
N ALA A 381 2.17 -0.28 3.26
CA ALA A 381 3.38 0.50 2.97
C ALA A 381 4.60 0.11 3.83
N GLU A 382 4.47 -0.83 4.77
CA GLU A 382 5.49 -1.19 5.77
C GLU A 382 5.96 -0.02 6.65
N LEU A 383 5.05 0.91 6.93
CA LEU A 383 5.33 2.10 7.75
C LEU A 383 4.91 1.92 9.22
N THR A 384 4.42 0.73 9.61
CA THR A 384 3.94 0.45 10.97
C THR A 384 4.99 0.75 12.04
N GLY A 385 6.27 0.47 11.78
CA GLY A 385 7.35 0.68 12.74
C GLY A 385 7.66 2.15 13.03
N VAL A 386 7.17 3.07 12.20
CA VAL A 386 7.34 4.53 12.37
C VAL A 386 6.00 5.25 12.52
N ALA A 387 4.89 4.51 12.59
CA ALA A 387 3.57 5.07 12.81
C ALA A 387 3.50 5.68 14.22
N GLY A 388 3.26 6.99 14.29
CA GLY A 388 3.26 7.74 15.55
C GLY A 388 4.65 8.19 16.03
N SER A 389 5.71 7.94 15.26
CA SER A 389 7.01 8.57 15.52
C SER A 389 6.95 10.07 15.25
N THR A 390 7.58 10.85 16.13
CA THR A 390 7.79 12.30 15.94
C THR A 390 9.01 12.60 15.07
N ASP A 391 9.80 11.60 14.71
CA ASP A 391 10.97 11.76 13.86
C ASP A 391 10.60 12.00 12.39
N ARG A 392 11.54 12.62 11.66
CA ARG A 392 11.41 12.79 10.20
C ARG A 392 11.56 11.44 9.52
N VAL A 393 10.49 10.99 8.86
CA VAL A 393 10.49 9.77 8.06
C VAL A 393 10.76 10.10 6.61
N GLY A 394 11.78 9.46 6.03
CA GLY A 394 12.18 9.64 4.64
C GLY A 394 11.67 8.54 3.71
N LEU A 395 11.39 8.92 2.47
CA LEU A 395 11.25 8.05 1.31
C LEU A 395 12.30 8.45 0.27
N ARG A 396 13.02 7.47 -0.28
CA ARG A 396 14.02 7.67 -1.33
C ARG A 396 13.81 6.68 -2.47
N GLU A 397 13.57 7.20 -3.66
CA GLU A 397 13.42 6.41 -4.88
C GLU A 397 14.78 6.20 -5.55
N ARG A 398 15.05 4.96 -5.95
CA ARG A 398 16.14 4.54 -6.83
C ARG A 398 15.55 4.03 -8.14
N TRP A 399 16.42 3.82 -9.13
CA TRP A 399 15.96 3.32 -10.43
C TRP A 399 15.27 1.96 -10.32
N THR A 400 15.74 1.08 -9.43
CA THR A 400 15.29 -0.31 -9.28
C THR A 400 14.35 -0.55 -8.10
N GLY A 401 14.24 0.38 -7.15
CA GLY A 401 13.36 0.24 -5.99
C GLY A 401 13.13 1.57 -5.27
N VAL A 402 12.32 1.55 -4.22
CA VAL A 402 12.10 2.69 -3.34
C VAL A 402 12.34 2.26 -1.90
N THR A 403 13.01 3.09 -1.10
CA THR A 403 13.19 2.85 0.33
C THR A 403 12.32 3.82 1.11
N ALA A 404 11.43 3.32 1.96
CA ALA A 404 10.59 4.12 2.84
C ALA A 404 10.80 3.67 4.29
N ALA A 405 11.12 4.60 5.20
CA ALA A 405 11.40 4.29 6.61
C ALA A 405 12.45 3.16 6.80
N GLY A 406 13.45 3.09 5.92
CA GLY A 406 14.48 2.04 5.93
C GLY A 406 14.08 0.72 5.25
N ILE A 407 12.80 0.50 4.95
CA ILE A 407 12.31 -0.69 4.24
C ILE A 407 12.43 -0.48 2.73
N GLY A 408 13.02 -1.45 2.04
CA GLY A 408 13.14 -1.46 0.58
C GLY A 408 11.92 -2.10 -0.08
N HIS A 409 11.44 -1.51 -1.17
CA HIS A 409 10.37 -2.04 -2.01
C HIS A 409 10.81 -2.09 -3.47
N ALA A 410 10.44 -3.17 -4.15
CA ALA A 410 10.59 -3.33 -5.58
C ALA A 410 9.24 -3.72 -6.20
N SER A 411 8.81 -2.98 -7.22
CA SER A 411 7.56 -3.18 -7.93
C SER A 411 7.76 -3.63 -9.37
N TYR A 412 6.87 -4.50 -9.83
CA TYR A 412 6.89 -5.18 -11.11
C TYR A 412 5.49 -5.14 -11.71
N ALA A 413 5.41 -4.97 -13.03
CA ALA A 413 4.17 -5.15 -13.77
C ALA A 413 4.11 -6.55 -14.36
N ILE A 414 2.95 -7.19 -14.28
CA ILE A 414 2.64 -8.40 -15.03
C ILE A 414 2.37 -7.99 -16.47
N THR A 415 3.28 -8.36 -17.38
CA THR A 415 3.20 -8.01 -18.81
C THR A 415 2.92 -9.19 -19.70
N GLY A 416 3.23 -10.41 -19.24
CA GLY A 416 2.86 -11.67 -19.89
C GLY A 416 1.99 -12.48 -18.95
N TRP A 417 0.85 -12.92 -19.46
CA TRP A 417 -0.13 -13.72 -18.72
C TRP A 417 -0.03 -15.19 -19.13
N PRO A 418 -0.27 -16.13 -18.20
CA PRO A 418 -0.20 -17.54 -18.51
C PRO A 418 -1.36 -17.92 -19.43
N GLN A 419 -1.11 -18.77 -20.42
CA GLN A 419 -2.17 -19.33 -21.25
C GLN A 419 -2.89 -20.43 -20.45
N GLY A 420 -3.99 -20.10 -19.77
CA GLY A 420 -4.75 -21.07 -18.97
C GLY A 420 -5.59 -20.46 -17.84
N LYS A 421 -5.95 -21.26 -16.83
CA LYS A 421 -6.76 -20.82 -15.66
C LYS A 421 -5.96 -19.84 -14.80
N MET A 422 -6.09 -18.53 -15.11
CA MET A 422 -5.40 -17.40 -14.46
C MET A 422 -5.53 -17.34 -12.93
N ALA A 423 -6.55 -17.99 -12.37
CA ALA A 423 -7.02 -17.76 -11.01
C ALA A 423 -6.18 -18.51 -9.95
N THR A 424 -5.76 -19.74 -10.19
CA THR A 424 -5.02 -20.53 -9.19
C THR A 424 -3.53 -20.17 -9.09
N SER A 425 -3.00 -19.42 -10.05
CA SER A 425 -1.56 -19.25 -10.27
C SER A 425 -0.96 -17.96 -9.68
N LEU A 426 -1.75 -16.92 -9.42
CA LEU A 426 -1.21 -15.62 -8.94
C LEU A 426 -0.90 -15.60 -7.44
N ASN A 427 -1.58 -16.44 -6.65
CA ASN A 427 -1.33 -16.53 -5.22
C ASN A 427 0.10 -16.97 -4.91
N ALA A 428 0.71 -17.80 -5.77
CA ALA A 428 2.09 -18.25 -5.60
C ALA A 428 3.10 -17.09 -5.61
N LEU A 429 2.80 -15.98 -6.31
CA LEU A 429 3.62 -14.77 -6.31
C LEU A 429 3.65 -14.08 -4.93
N THR A 430 2.66 -14.34 -4.08
CA THR A 430 2.65 -13.84 -2.70
C THR A 430 3.49 -14.69 -1.73
N GLY A 431 4.06 -15.80 -2.19
CA GLY A 431 4.89 -16.72 -1.40
C GLY A 431 6.37 -16.39 -1.40
N VAL A 432 6.77 -15.24 -1.96
CA VAL A 432 8.15 -14.79 -1.94
C VAL A 432 8.57 -14.58 -0.48
N ARG A 433 9.65 -15.24 -0.08
CA ARG A 433 10.26 -15.08 1.24
C ARG A 433 10.97 -13.73 1.29
N ALA A 434 10.25 -12.72 1.77
CA ALA A 434 10.70 -11.37 2.03
C ALA A 434 9.96 -10.84 3.28
N LEU A 435 10.10 -9.55 3.61
CA LEU A 435 9.28 -8.93 4.65
C LEU A 435 7.78 -9.00 4.30
N SER A 436 7.42 -8.66 3.07
CA SER A 436 6.06 -8.85 2.57
C SER A 436 6.03 -8.96 1.06
N ALA A 437 4.99 -9.59 0.55
CA ALA A 437 4.69 -9.66 -0.88
C ALA A 437 3.26 -9.19 -1.13
N THR A 438 3.10 -8.26 -2.07
CA THR A 438 1.81 -7.70 -2.47
C THR A 438 1.56 -8.00 -3.93
N VAL A 439 0.38 -8.53 -4.24
CA VAL A 439 -0.09 -8.69 -5.62
C VAL A 439 -1.37 -7.88 -5.76
N ALA A 440 -1.38 -6.95 -6.71
CA ALA A 440 -2.53 -6.09 -6.98
C ALA A 440 -3.04 -6.35 -8.40
N MET A 441 -4.30 -6.77 -8.51
CA MET A 441 -4.99 -7.06 -9.75
C MET A 441 -6.08 -6.03 -9.97
N SER A 442 -6.08 -5.36 -11.10
CA SER A 442 -7.05 -4.31 -11.41
C SER A 442 -7.80 -4.65 -12.70
N ILE A 443 -9.13 -4.58 -12.61
CA ILE A 443 -10.02 -4.54 -13.77
C ILE A 443 -10.49 -3.11 -14.00
N SER A 444 -10.62 -2.73 -15.27
CA SER A 444 -11.08 -1.41 -15.71
C SER A 444 -11.98 -1.57 -16.93
N PRO A 445 -12.87 -0.60 -17.23
CA PRO A 445 -13.71 -0.70 -18.42
C PRO A 445 -12.86 -0.81 -19.70
N GLY A 446 -13.26 -1.71 -20.60
CA GLY A 446 -12.62 -1.88 -21.91
C GLY A 446 -12.98 -0.78 -22.88
N THR A 447 -12.46 -0.90 -24.11
CA THR A 447 -12.89 -0.04 -25.24
C THR A 447 -14.10 -0.59 -25.96
N ASP A 448 -14.34 -1.90 -25.83
CA ASP A 448 -15.45 -2.62 -26.45
C ASP A 448 -16.36 -3.12 -25.31
N ASP A 449 -17.67 -3.12 -25.51
CA ASP A 449 -18.67 -3.39 -24.46
C ASP A 449 -18.52 -4.77 -23.78
N ASP A 450 -17.91 -5.75 -24.48
CA ASP A 450 -17.71 -7.11 -23.96
C ASP A 450 -16.31 -7.37 -23.38
N GLN A 451 -15.47 -6.34 -23.28
CA GLN A 451 -14.08 -6.46 -22.87
C GLN A 451 -13.78 -5.69 -21.59
N VAL A 452 -12.93 -6.27 -20.73
CA VAL A 452 -12.41 -5.58 -19.54
C VAL A 452 -10.89 -5.48 -19.62
N GLY A 453 -10.37 -4.29 -19.33
CA GLY A 453 -8.93 -4.09 -19.22
C GLY A 453 -8.41 -4.72 -17.93
N LEU A 454 -7.47 -5.65 -18.03
CA LEU A 454 -6.82 -6.30 -16.89
C LEU A 454 -5.38 -5.80 -16.72
N ARG A 455 -5.02 -5.44 -15.48
CA ARG A 455 -3.64 -5.12 -15.07
C ARG A 455 -3.27 -5.88 -13.82
N GLY A 456 -1.99 -6.24 -13.72
CA GLY A 456 -1.43 -6.88 -12.55
C GLY A 456 -0.12 -6.24 -12.15
N LEU A 457 0.06 -5.99 -10.86
CA LEU A 457 1.29 -5.54 -10.25
C LEU A 457 1.72 -6.51 -9.15
N VAL A 458 3.03 -6.65 -8.98
CA VAL A 458 3.64 -7.35 -7.85
C VAL A 458 4.58 -6.38 -7.17
N ARG A 459 4.55 -6.31 -5.84
CA ARG A 459 5.52 -5.61 -5.02
C ARG A 459 6.09 -6.56 -3.99
N VAL A 460 7.40 -6.52 -3.83
CA VAL A 460 8.08 -7.20 -2.73
C VAL A 460 8.73 -6.14 -1.84
N SER A 461 8.61 -6.32 -0.53
CA SER A 461 9.21 -5.46 0.49
C SER A 461 10.22 -6.28 1.29
N ALA A 462 11.34 -5.66 1.66
CA ALA A 462 12.41 -6.31 2.40
C ALA A 462 13.10 -5.31 3.35
N ARG A 463 13.68 -5.82 4.44
CA ARG A 463 14.26 -5.00 5.51
C ARG A 463 15.59 -4.37 5.11
N ASN A 464 16.29 -4.98 4.15
CA ASN A 464 17.58 -4.50 3.66
C ASN A 464 17.75 -4.80 2.16
N PRO A 465 18.75 -4.19 1.49
CA PRO A 465 18.96 -4.38 0.05
C PRO A 465 19.29 -5.81 -0.38
N ASP A 466 19.96 -6.58 0.47
CA ASP A 466 20.38 -7.95 0.15
C ASP A 466 19.17 -8.89 0.14
N GLU A 467 18.30 -8.78 1.15
CA GLU A 467 17.02 -9.49 1.22
C GLU A 467 16.12 -9.11 0.03
N LEU A 468 16.13 -7.82 -0.38
CA LEU A 468 15.36 -7.37 -1.55
C LEU A 468 15.87 -8.00 -2.85
N SER A 469 17.19 -8.14 -2.99
CA SER A 469 17.82 -8.74 -4.18
C SER A 469 17.54 -10.25 -4.25
N LEU A 470 17.62 -10.96 -3.12
CA LEU A 470 17.24 -12.38 -3.04
C LEU A 470 15.74 -12.59 -3.32
N ALA A 471 14.89 -11.66 -2.87
CA ALA A 471 13.48 -11.65 -3.18
C ALA A 471 13.20 -11.47 -4.68
N ASP A 472 13.96 -10.62 -5.37
CA ASP A 472 13.87 -10.41 -6.84
C ASP A 472 14.19 -11.69 -7.62
N GLU A 473 15.29 -12.37 -7.27
CA GLU A 473 15.68 -13.65 -7.88
C GLU A 473 14.61 -14.73 -7.68
N ARG A 474 14.08 -14.83 -6.46
CA ARG A 474 13.01 -15.79 -6.14
C ARG A 474 11.71 -15.48 -6.86
N LEU A 475 11.33 -14.21 -6.91
CA LEU A 475 10.13 -13.77 -7.63
C LEU A 475 10.25 -14.11 -9.12
N THR A 476 11.42 -13.88 -9.71
CA THR A 476 11.72 -14.26 -11.11
C THR A 476 11.55 -15.77 -11.30
N ALA A 477 12.18 -16.58 -10.45
CA ALA A 477 12.07 -18.04 -10.51
C ALA A 477 10.63 -18.56 -10.35
N ILE A 478 9.82 -17.94 -9.47
CA ILE A 478 8.39 -18.28 -9.33
C ILE A 478 7.63 -17.87 -10.59
N SER A 479 7.89 -16.68 -11.14
CA SER A 479 7.21 -16.18 -12.33
C SER A 479 7.48 -17.05 -13.57
N ASP A 480 8.72 -17.51 -13.74
CA ASP A 480 9.10 -18.39 -14.85
C ASP A 480 8.38 -19.74 -14.77
N ARG A 481 8.29 -20.33 -13.57
CA ARG A 481 7.53 -21.58 -13.35
C ARG A 481 6.04 -21.43 -13.63
N LEU A 482 5.48 -20.25 -13.40
CA LEU A 482 4.07 -19.95 -13.63
C LEU A 482 3.78 -19.50 -15.07
N GLY A 483 4.80 -19.31 -15.91
CA GLY A 483 4.64 -18.74 -17.25
C GLY A 483 4.16 -17.29 -17.23
N ILE A 484 4.50 -16.53 -16.18
CA ILE A 484 4.14 -15.13 -16.00
C ILE A 484 5.37 -14.28 -16.31
N THR A 485 5.24 -13.29 -17.19
CA THR A 485 6.33 -12.34 -17.43
C THR A 485 6.17 -11.13 -16.51
N LEU A 486 7.16 -10.93 -15.64
CA LEU A 486 7.27 -9.74 -14.80
C LEU A 486 8.24 -8.74 -15.42
N THR A 487 7.83 -7.48 -15.50
CA THR A 487 8.67 -6.38 -15.95
C THR A 487 8.89 -5.41 -14.79
N PRO A 488 10.14 -5.19 -14.35
CA PRO A 488 10.41 -4.27 -13.24
C PRO A 488 10.00 -2.84 -13.62
N LEU A 489 9.36 -2.13 -12.69
CA LEU A 489 8.91 -0.75 -12.86
C LEU A 489 10.05 0.25 -12.67
N ARG A 490 11.14 0.05 -13.41
CA ARG A 490 12.33 0.90 -13.31
C ARG A 490 11.98 2.37 -13.59
N GLY A 491 12.43 3.26 -12.70
CA GLY A 491 12.09 4.69 -12.74
C GLY A 491 10.62 5.03 -12.43
N LEU A 492 9.81 4.06 -11.99
CA LEU A 492 8.40 4.23 -11.61
C LEU A 492 8.09 3.51 -10.28
N GLN A 493 9.09 3.39 -9.40
CA GLN A 493 8.99 2.56 -8.20
C GLN A 493 8.08 3.18 -7.14
N VAL A 494 8.09 4.51 -7.00
CA VAL A 494 7.13 5.21 -6.12
C VAL A 494 5.70 5.06 -6.62
N ALA A 495 5.50 5.16 -7.93
CA ALA A 495 4.18 4.94 -8.54
C ALA A 495 3.73 3.48 -8.39
N GLY A 496 4.66 2.53 -8.51
CA GLY A 496 4.41 1.11 -8.26
C GLY A 496 4.04 0.82 -6.80
N LEU A 497 4.74 1.45 -5.84
CA LEU A 497 4.40 1.40 -4.42
C LEU A 497 2.97 1.91 -4.21
N ALA A 498 2.68 3.16 -4.60
CA ALA A 498 1.36 3.77 -4.45
C ALA A 498 0.24 2.94 -5.10
N ALA A 499 0.47 2.39 -6.29
CA ALA A 499 -0.49 1.55 -7.03
C ALA A 499 -0.78 0.19 -6.38
N THR A 500 -0.01 -0.21 -5.37
CA THR A 500 -0.23 -1.45 -4.61
C THR A 500 -0.74 -1.19 -3.18
N LEU A 501 -0.98 0.08 -2.82
CA LEU A 501 -1.63 0.44 -1.56
C LEU A 501 -3.16 0.47 -1.74
N PRO A 502 -3.95 0.14 -0.71
CA PRO A 502 -5.41 0.24 -0.73
C PRO A 502 -5.88 1.69 -0.58
N LEU A 503 -5.28 2.63 -1.33
CA LEU A 503 -5.52 4.08 -1.21
C LEU A 503 -5.76 4.75 -2.58
N GLY A 504 -6.05 3.97 -3.62
CA GLY A 504 -6.43 4.51 -4.91
C GLY A 504 -5.29 4.75 -5.90
N GLY A 505 -4.12 4.16 -5.68
CA GLY A 505 -3.04 4.20 -6.67
C GLY A 505 -3.41 3.42 -7.94
N ARG A 506 -3.01 3.95 -9.11
CA ARG A 506 -3.39 3.37 -10.41
C ARG A 506 -2.33 2.40 -10.96
N ALA A 507 -2.72 1.12 -11.09
CA ALA A 507 -1.94 0.06 -11.72
C ALA A 507 -1.57 0.34 -13.19
#